data_AF-A0A3R9L4Y9-F1
#
_entry.id   AF-A0A3R9L4Y9-F1
#
_cell.length_a   1.000
_cell.length_b   1.000
_cell.length_c   1.000
_cell.angle_alpha   90.00
_cell.angle_beta   90.00
_cell.angle_gamma   90.00
#
_symmetry.space_group_name_H-M   'P 1'
#
loop_
_entity.id
_entity.type
_entity.pdbx_description
1 polymer ?
#
loop_
_entity_poly.entity_id
_entity_poly.type
_entity_poly.pdbx_seq_one_letter_code
_entity_poly.pdbx_strand_id
1 'polypeptide(L)'
;MKIVTIFLLLVSPLILFLLAKTTYHNFFAEYFYDILFVKVVSLGLFLTIFSLSLNQDRNKWIVFLANQTMGVFIIHTYIMKVWEKLFGFNFVGAYLLFALFTLSVSFIIVGMLMKIPYFNRIVKL
;
A
#
# COMPACT_ATOMS: atom_id res chain seq x y z
N MET A 1 4.41 0.44 -30.55
CA MET A 1 4.22 0.57 -29.09
C MET A 1 3.18 -0.40 -28.53
N LYS A 2 1.91 -0.41 -28.99
CA LYS A 2 0.85 -1.29 -28.44
C LYS A 2 1.21 -2.80 -28.40
N ILE A 3 1.79 -3.35 -29.47
CA ILE A 3 2.13 -4.79 -29.57
C ILE A 3 3.22 -5.20 -28.57
N VAL A 4 4.26 -4.37 -28.41
CA VAL A 4 5.36 -4.62 -27.47
C VAL A 4 4.86 -4.58 -26.04
N THR A 5 3.94 -3.65 -25.72
CA THR A 5 3.31 -3.56 -24.39
C THR A 5 2.45 -4.79 -24.08
N ILE A 6 1.67 -5.27 -25.06
CA ILE A 6 0.85 -6.50 -24.91
C ILE A 6 1.74 -7.72 -24.72
N PHE A 7 2.84 -7.81 -25.48
CA PHE A 7 3.80 -8.89 -25.36
C PHE A 7 4.51 -8.89 -23.99
N LEU A 8 4.97 -7.73 -23.52
CA LEU A 8 5.55 -7.59 -22.18
C LEU A 8 4.57 -7.98 -21.08
N LEU A 9 3.29 -7.63 -21.24
CA LEU A 9 2.24 -7.98 -20.29
C LEU A 9 2.01 -9.50 -20.22
N LEU A 10 2.06 -10.19 -21.38
CA LEU A 10 1.96 -11.65 -21.47
C LEU A 10 3.18 -12.39 -20.91
N VAL A 11 4.39 -11.82 -21.05
CA VAL A 11 5.64 -12.43 -20.57
C VAL A 11 5.92 -12.10 -19.09
N SER A 12 5.35 -11.01 -18.57
CA SER A 12 5.48 -10.61 -17.15
C SER A 12 5.21 -11.70 -16.11
N PRO A 13 4.24 -12.63 -16.27
CA PRO A 13 3.98 -13.69 -15.29
C PRO A 13 5.18 -14.62 -15.13
N LEU A 14 5.87 -14.90 -16.24
CA LEU A 14 7.00 -15.84 -16.30
C LEU A 14 8.25 -15.25 -15.63
N ILE A 15 8.45 -13.94 -15.78
CA ILE A 15 9.52 -13.19 -15.10
C ILE A 15 9.24 -13.11 -13.59
N LEU A 16 8.00 -12.82 -13.21
CA LEU A 16 7.57 -12.76 -11.81
C LEU A 16 7.66 -14.12 -11.11
N PHE A 17 7.34 -15.21 -11.83
CA PHE A 17 7.51 -16.58 -11.35
C PHE A 17 8.97 -16.90 -10.99
N LEU A 18 9.89 -16.57 -11.90
CA LEU A 18 11.32 -16.79 -11.67
C LEU A 18 11.79 -16.03 -10.42
N LEU A 19 11.43 -14.75 -10.30
CA LEU A 19 11.76 -13.93 -9.13
C LEU A 19 11.14 -14.46 -7.82
N ALA A 20 9.87 -14.85 -7.83
CA ALA A 20 9.19 -15.41 -6.65
C ALA A 20 9.87 -16.69 -6.17
N LYS A 21 10.22 -17.58 -7.11
CA LYS A 21 10.87 -18.86 -6.84
C LYS A 21 12.33 -18.72 -6.39
N THR A 22 13.11 -17.87 -7.05
CA THR A 22 14.56 -17.79 -6.81
C THR A 22 14.93 -16.83 -5.68
N THR A 23 14.18 -15.74 -5.50
CA THR A 23 14.56 -14.65 -4.58
C THR A 23 13.76 -14.66 -3.29
N TYR A 24 12.46 -14.98 -3.37
CA TYR A 24 11.57 -14.93 -2.20
C TYR A 24 11.27 -16.29 -1.58
N HIS A 25 11.67 -17.39 -2.24
CA HIS A 25 11.45 -18.78 -1.80
C HIS A 25 10.02 -19.08 -1.32
N ASN A 26 9.03 -18.35 -1.84
CA ASN A 26 7.65 -18.41 -1.36
C ASN A 26 6.68 -18.60 -2.52
N PHE A 27 6.20 -19.83 -2.67
CA PHE A 27 5.23 -20.22 -3.70
C PHE A 27 3.87 -19.50 -3.55
N PHE A 28 3.47 -19.12 -2.34
CA PHE A 28 2.19 -18.43 -2.13
C PHE A 28 2.23 -16.97 -2.60
N ALA A 29 3.42 -16.35 -2.65
CA ALA A 29 3.58 -15.02 -3.23
C ALA A 29 3.26 -15.01 -4.73
N GLU A 30 3.54 -16.12 -5.43
CA GLU A 30 3.18 -16.32 -6.85
C GLU A 30 1.68 -16.17 -7.07
N TYR A 31 0.85 -16.90 -6.32
CA TYR A 31 -0.60 -16.81 -6.43
C TYR A 31 -1.13 -15.41 -6.19
N PHE A 32 -0.56 -14.66 -5.25
CA PHE A 32 -1.03 -13.31 -4.97
C PHE A 32 -0.80 -12.35 -6.15
N TYR A 33 0.39 -12.36 -6.76
CA TYR A 33 0.72 -11.48 -7.89
C TYR A 33 0.19 -11.97 -9.24
N ASP A 34 -0.15 -13.26 -9.36
CA ASP A 34 -0.62 -13.85 -10.60
C ASP A 34 -2.15 -13.76 -10.78
N ILE A 35 -2.89 -13.38 -9.73
CA ILE A 35 -4.33 -13.10 -9.84
C ILE A 35 -4.54 -11.96 -10.83
N LEU A 36 -5.34 -12.22 -11.86
CA LEU A 36 -5.79 -11.26 -12.88
C LEU A 36 -6.27 -9.93 -12.27
N PHE A 37 -6.98 -10.02 -11.14
CA PHE A 37 -7.40 -8.87 -10.33
C PHE A 37 -6.23 -7.96 -9.92
N VAL A 38 -5.13 -8.50 -9.40
CA VAL A 38 -3.97 -7.70 -8.97
C VAL A 38 -3.32 -7.01 -10.16
N LYS A 39 -3.24 -7.68 -11.32
CA LYS A 39 -2.72 -7.10 -12.56
C LYS A 39 -3.63 -5.98 -13.09
N VAL A 40 -4.94 -6.19 -13.09
CA VAL A 40 -5.91 -5.18 -13.53
C VAL A 40 -5.92 -3.98 -12.58
N VAL A 41 -5.91 -4.20 -11.27
CA VAL A 41 -5.91 -3.12 -10.26
C VAL A 41 -4.61 -2.32 -10.30
N SER A 42 -3.45 -2.99 -10.37
CA SER A 42 -2.15 -2.30 -10.45
C SER A 42 -2.00 -1.49 -11.73
N LEU A 43 -2.40 -2.05 -12.88
CA LEU A 43 -2.33 -1.37 -14.17
C LEU A 43 -3.35 -0.22 -14.23
N GLY A 44 -4.55 -0.40 -13.68
CA GLY A 44 -5.56 0.65 -13.53
C GLY A 44 -5.06 1.81 -12.67
N LEU A 45 -4.48 1.52 -11.49
CA LEU A 45 -3.87 2.54 -10.63
C LEU A 45 -2.72 3.27 -11.33
N PHE A 46 -1.83 2.53 -12.00
CA PHE A 46 -0.71 3.10 -12.73
C PHE A 46 -1.17 4.06 -13.84
N LEU A 47 -2.12 3.64 -14.68
CA LEU A 47 -2.65 4.49 -15.74
C LEU A 47 -3.40 5.70 -15.18
N THR A 48 -4.14 5.53 -14.08
CA THR A 48 -4.85 6.63 -13.41
C THR A 48 -3.86 7.67 -12.91
N ILE A 49 -2.77 7.25 -12.24
CA ILE A 49 -1.72 8.15 -11.76
C ILE A 49 -0.98 8.79 -12.94
N PHE A 50 -0.66 8.03 -13.98
CA PHE A 50 0.04 8.52 -15.18
C PHE A 50 -0.79 9.55 -15.96
N SER A 51 -2.12 9.42 -15.97
CA SER A 51 -3.04 10.36 -16.63
C SER A 51 -3.28 11.65 -15.82
N LEU A 52 -2.89 11.70 -14.54
CA LEU A 52 -3.05 12.91 -13.74
C LEU A 52 -1.98 13.93 -14.14
N SER A 53 -2.40 15.05 -14.74
CA SER A 53 -1.48 16.18 -14.95
C SER A 53 -1.03 16.74 -13.61
N LEU A 54 0.29 16.77 -13.37
CA LEU A 54 0.88 17.31 -12.14
C LEU A 54 0.70 18.83 -12.09
N ASN A 55 -0.48 19.28 -11.65
CA ASN A 55 -0.74 20.69 -11.36
C ASN A 55 -0.17 21.04 -9.98
N GLN A 56 0.24 22.30 -9.78
CA GLN A 56 0.98 22.75 -8.60
C GLN A 56 0.24 22.49 -7.27
N ASP A 57 -1.08 22.53 -7.27
CA ASP A 57 -1.91 22.18 -6.10
C ASP A 57 -2.02 20.67 -5.86
N ARG A 58 -2.01 19.85 -6.93
CA ARG A 58 -1.99 18.38 -6.81
C ARG A 58 -0.69 17.88 -6.20
N ASN A 59 0.42 18.58 -6.40
CA ASN A 59 1.69 18.27 -5.76
C ASN A 59 1.60 18.34 -4.22
N LYS A 60 0.93 19.37 -3.67
CA LYS A 60 0.72 19.48 -2.21
C LYS A 60 -0.11 18.33 -1.64
N TRP A 61 -1.15 17.90 -2.37
CA TRP A 61 -1.98 16.75 -1.98
C TRP A 61 -1.21 15.43 -2.02
N ILE A 62 -0.37 15.23 -3.04
CA ILE A 62 0.49 14.06 -3.16
C ILE A 62 1.48 14.02 -1.99
N VAL A 63 2.14 15.13 -1.67
CA VAL A 63 3.06 15.22 -0.53
C VAL A 63 2.34 14.98 0.80
N PHE A 64 1.13 15.53 0.97
CA PHE A 64 0.32 15.28 2.17
C PHE A 64 -0.07 13.80 2.30
N LEU A 65 -0.51 13.16 1.21
CA LEU A 65 -0.85 11.74 1.19
C LEU A 65 0.36 10.86 1.44
N ALA A 66 1.51 11.17 0.84
CA ALA A 66 2.76 10.44 1.08
C ALA A 66 3.14 10.48 2.56
N ASN A 67 3.15 11.67 3.18
CA ASN A 67 3.44 11.83 4.60
C ASN A 67 2.41 11.11 5.47
N GLN A 68 1.11 11.18 5.15
CA GLN A 68 0.07 10.42 5.84
C GLN A 68 0.33 8.91 5.80
N THR A 69 0.59 8.36 4.61
CA THR A 69 0.82 6.92 4.45
C THR A 69 2.03 6.43 5.22
N MET A 70 3.09 7.24 5.29
CA MET A 70 4.27 6.91 6.09
C MET A 70 3.98 6.93 7.59
N GLY A 71 3.25 7.94 8.08
CA GLY A 71 2.84 7.98 9.48
C GLY A 71 1.93 6.81 9.86
N VAL A 72 1.02 6.42 8.97
CA VAL A 72 0.16 5.24 9.15
C VAL A 72 1.00 3.97 9.21
N PHE A 73 1.99 3.84 8.34
CA PHE A 73 2.91 2.70 8.35
C PHE A 73 3.69 2.58 9.68
N ILE A 74 4.01 3.68 10.35
CA ILE A 74 4.66 3.61 11.66
C ILE A 74 3.66 3.23 12.75
N ILE A 75 2.50 3.88 12.77
CA ILE A 75 1.56 3.83 13.90
C ILE A 75 0.62 2.62 13.87
N HIS A 76 0.34 2.03 12.70
CA HIS A 76 -0.62 0.93 12.58
C HIS A 76 -0.24 -0.29 13.43
N THR A 77 1.05 -0.62 13.54
CA THR A 77 1.51 -1.74 14.38
C THR A 77 1.25 -1.51 15.87
N TYR A 78 1.38 -0.27 16.33
CA TYR A 78 1.06 0.12 17.71
C TYR A 78 -0.43 0.08 17.97
N ILE A 79 -1.23 0.57 17.02
CA ILE A 79 -2.69 0.47 17.07
C ILE A 79 -3.11 -0.99 17.16
N MET A 80 -2.60 -1.85 16.27
CA MET A 80 -2.87 -3.29 16.31
C MET A 80 -2.58 -3.85 17.71
N LYS A 81 -1.37 -3.64 18.26
CA LYS A 81 -0.98 -4.05 19.63
C LYS A 81 -1.96 -3.59 20.72
N VAL A 82 -2.44 -2.36 20.64
CA VAL A 82 -3.43 -1.82 21.59
C VAL A 82 -4.77 -2.55 21.44
N TRP A 83 -5.22 -2.77 20.21
CA TRP A 83 -6.43 -3.56 19.94
C TRP A 83 -6.29 -5.02 20.40
N GLU A 84 -5.10 -5.63 20.27
CA GLU A 84 -4.85 -6.98 20.77
C GLU A 84 -5.05 -7.07 22.27
N LYS A 85 -4.53 -6.09 23.00
CA LYS A 85 -4.65 -6.02 24.45
C LYS A 85 -6.08 -5.73 24.91
N LEU A 86 -6.84 -4.94 24.16
CA LEU A 86 -8.20 -4.55 24.53
C LEU A 86 -9.23 -5.65 24.24
N PHE A 87 -9.08 -6.39 23.14
CA PHE A 87 -10.10 -7.35 22.68
C PHE A 87 -9.68 -8.81 22.82
N GLY A 88 -8.41 -9.11 23.17
CA GLY A 88 -7.95 -10.46 23.52
C GLY A 88 -7.95 -11.48 22.38
N PHE A 89 -8.14 -11.04 21.13
CA PHE A 89 -8.09 -11.92 19.95
C PHE A 89 -6.65 -12.22 19.54
N ASN A 90 -6.41 -13.31 18.80
CA ASN A 90 -5.10 -13.61 18.23
C ASN A 90 -5.11 -13.23 16.73
N PHE A 91 -4.24 -12.30 16.32
CA PHE A 91 -4.38 -11.50 15.09
C PHE A 91 -4.02 -12.22 13.80
N VAL A 92 -3.66 -13.49 13.92
CA VAL A 92 -3.21 -14.35 12.83
C VAL A 92 -4.33 -14.60 11.79
N GLY A 93 -5.60 -14.32 12.12
CA GLY A 93 -6.75 -14.50 11.23
C GLY A 93 -7.66 -13.27 11.06
N ALA A 94 -7.16 -12.06 11.28
CA ALA A 94 -8.00 -10.86 11.26
C ALA A 94 -8.65 -10.61 9.88
N TYR A 95 -9.98 -10.62 9.84
CA TYR A 95 -10.80 -10.35 8.67
C TYR A 95 -10.41 -9.03 7.98
N LEU A 96 -10.56 -8.96 6.65
CA LEU A 96 -10.25 -7.80 5.81
C LEU A 96 -10.85 -6.48 6.35
N LEU A 97 -12.00 -6.55 7.00
CA LEU A 97 -12.66 -5.43 7.69
C LEU A 97 -11.84 -4.85 8.84
N PHE A 98 -11.12 -5.67 9.60
CA PHE A 98 -10.27 -5.21 10.70
C PHE A 98 -9.00 -4.53 10.18
N ALA A 99 -8.43 -5.01 9.07
CA ALA A 99 -7.33 -4.31 8.40
C ALA A 99 -7.77 -2.92 7.90
N LEU A 100 -8.96 -2.83 7.30
CA LEU A 100 -9.53 -1.53 6.91
C LEU A 100 -9.78 -0.62 8.10
N PHE A 101 -10.29 -1.17 9.21
CA PHE A 101 -10.56 -0.42 10.42
C PHE A 101 -9.27 0.11 11.09
N THR A 102 -8.25 -0.72 11.25
CA THR A 102 -6.96 -0.32 11.83
C THR A 102 -6.25 0.72 10.97
N LEU A 103 -6.27 0.57 9.64
CA LEU A 103 -5.77 1.58 8.71
C LEU A 103 -6.55 2.90 8.84
N SER A 104 -7.88 2.84 8.97
CA SER A 104 -8.71 4.05 9.12
C SER A 104 -8.40 4.80 10.41
N VAL A 105 -8.30 4.09 11.54
CA VAL A 105 -7.93 4.69 12.83
C VAL A 105 -6.52 5.28 12.77
N SER A 106 -5.59 4.58 12.15
CA SER A 106 -4.22 5.08 11.93
C SER A 106 -4.21 6.38 11.15
N PHE A 107 -5.01 6.45 10.08
CA PHE A 107 -5.08 7.63 9.21
C PHE A 107 -5.64 8.85 9.96
N ILE A 108 -6.64 8.66 10.82
CA ILE A 108 -7.19 9.73 11.66
C ILE A 108 -6.13 10.23 12.66
N ILE A 109 -5.45 9.31 13.35
CA ILE A 109 -4.46 9.65 14.36
C ILE A 109 -3.28 10.40 13.73
N VAL A 110 -2.77 9.93 12.59
CA VAL A 110 -1.68 10.60 11.85
C VAL A 110 -2.15 11.95 11.32
N GLY A 111 -3.40 12.06 10.85
CA GLY A 111 -4.10 13.32 10.54
C GLY A 111 -4.01 14.34 11.66
N MET A 112 -4.26 13.90 12.90
CA MET A 112 -4.17 14.74 14.08
C MET A 112 -2.71 15.07 14.44
N LEU A 113 -1.81 14.09 14.36
CA LEU A 113 -0.39 14.26 14.70
C LEU A 113 0.35 15.20 13.74
N MET A 114 -0.01 15.22 12.45
CA MET A 114 0.58 16.14 11.47
C MET A 114 0.25 17.62 11.74
N LYS A 115 -0.76 17.92 12.58
CA LYS A 115 -1.01 19.29 13.07
C LYS A 115 0.05 19.74 14.10
N ILE A 116 0.78 18.80 14.71
CA ILE A 116 1.85 19.09 15.67
C ILE A 116 3.16 19.31 14.89
N PRO A 117 3.84 20.46 15.06
CA PRO A 117 4.99 20.83 14.21
C PRO A 117 6.18 19.87 14.34
N TYR A 118 6.38 19.27 15.51
CA TYR A 118 7.46 18.31 15.75
C TYR A 118 7.25 16.99 14.99
N PHE A 119 6.02 16.45 15.01
CA PHE A 119 5.68 15.22 14.30
C PHE A 119 5.65 15.40 12.78
N ASN A 120 5.15 16.55 12.32
CA ASN A 120 5.18 16.91 10.90
C ASN A 120 6.61 16.90 10.32
N ARG A 121 7.63 17.19 11.14
CA ARG A 121 9.04 17.17 10.72
C ARG A 121 9.63 15.76 10.64
N ILE A 122 9.13 14.82 11.43
CA ILE A 122 9.57 13.41 11.42
C ILE A 122 8.90 12.63 10.28
N VAL A 123 7.65 12.98 9.95
CA VAL A 123 6.83 12.27 8.97
C VAL A 123 7.01 12.84 7.54
N LYS A 124 7.57 14.05 7.41
CA LYS A 124 8.01 14.59 6.12
C LYS A 124 9.29 13.89 5.66
N LEU A 125 9.19 13.13 4.58
CA LEU A 125 10.32 12.76 3.72
C LEU A 125 10.67 13.92 2.79
#